data_AF-A0A935W6W6-F1
#
_entry.id   AF-A0A935W6W6-F1
#
_cell.length_a   1.000
_cell.length_b   1.000
_cell.length_c   1.000
_cell.angle_alpha   90.00
_cell.angle_beta   90.00
_cell.angle_gamma   90.00
#
_symmetry.space_group_name_H-M   'P 1'
#
loop_
_entity.id
_entity.type
_entity.pdbx_description
1 polymer ?
#
loop_
_entity_poly.entity_id
_entity_poly.type
_entity_poly.pdbx_seq_one_letter_code
_entity_poly.pdbx_strand_id
1 'polypeptide(L)'
;MKSNNIILIFLLLNSITMKAQKVVEFEININQVDSALSIPVCIDLDEITKLPSENLSLFKNENGKLNKIISQIKEGEHRYLYWFLDGEDLHETSIKYQIKTDTSKYIEKNKIILKDNDGKIVFEKSNKPILAYQYKTLFPPEGIDLSYKRSGFIHPVYSPHGQILTQIQPKDHYHHYGIWNPWTHVLFESDTVDFWNLAKLEGTVKFDDIVSFNEGQIFSEIKVHHKHVVFKKNGLEKKFTK
;
A
#
# COMPACT_ATOMS: atom_id res chain seq x y z
N MET A 1 3.55 -34.51 71.48
CA MET A 1 4.39 -33.70 70.55
C MET A 1 4.01 -34.09 69.14
N LYS A 2 3.26 -33.25 68.41
CA LYS A 2 2.92 -33.48 66.99
C LYS A 2 3.88 -32.64 66.15
N SER A 3 4.71 -33.31 65.34
CA SER A 3 5.56 -32.65 64.34
C SER A 3 4.76 -32.44 63.06
N ASN A 4 4.53 -31.18 62.69
CA ASN A 4 4.01 -30.84 61.37
C ASN A 4 5.18 -30.77 60.39
N ASN A 5 5.23 -31.71 59.44
CA ASN A 5 6.17 -31.65 58.32
C ASN A 5 5.57 -30.77 57.22
N ILE A 6 6.24 -29.66 56.92
CA ILE A 6 5.94 -28.80 55.77
C ILE A 6 6.81 -29.30 54.61
N ILE A 7 6.17 -29.80 53.55
CA ILE A 7 6.84 -30.15 52.29
C ILE A 7 6.84 -28.90 51.41
N LEU A 8 8.02 -28.34 51.16
CA LEU A 8 8.23 -27.24 50.23
C LEU A 8 8.49 -27.81 48.83
N ILE A 9 7.56 -27.63 47.90
CA ILE A 9 7.74 -28.02 46.49
C ILE A 9 8.38 -26.83 45.76
N PHE A 10 9.66 -26.96 45.41
CA PHE A 10 10.35 -26.03 44.51
C PHE A 10 9.91 -26.33 43.06
N LEU A 11 9.00 -25.52 42.51
CA LEU A 11 8.75 -25.49 41.07
C LEU A 11 9.91 -24.76 40.37
N LEU A 12 10.81 -25.52 39.76
CA LEU A 12 11.78 -25.01 38.80
C LEU A 12 11.06 -24.61 37.51
N LEU A 13 10.71 -23.33 37.39
CA LEU A 13 10.32 -22.71 36.13
C LEU A 13 11.57 -22.62 35.24
N ASN A 14 11.78 -23.65 34.41
CA ASN A 14 12.74 -23.58 33.31
C ASN A 14 12.22 -22.57 32.28
N SER A 15 12.80 -21.37 32.26
CA SER A 15 12.61 -20.39 31.20
C SER A 15 13.18 -20.96 29.90
N ILE A 16 12.34 -21.58 29.08
CA ILE A 16 12.71 -21.95 27.71
C ILE A 16 12.94 -20.64 26.96
N THR A 17 14.21 -20.24 26.82
CA THR A 17 14.58 -19.09 26.00
C THR A 17 14.50 -19.53 24.54
N MET A 18 13.36 -19.24 23.91
CA MET A 18 13.15 -19.46 22.48
C MET A 18 14.09 -18.51 21.72
N LYS A 19 15.25 -19.00 21.28
CA LYS A 19 16.17 -18.22 20.45
C LYS A 19 15.55 -18.08 19.06
N ALA A 20 15.41 -16.84 18.58
CA ALA A 20 15.03 -16.54 17.20
C ALA A 20 15.88 -17.34 16.21
N GLN A 21 15.25 -18.25 15.46
CA GLN A 21 15.91 -19.17 14.54
C GLN A 21 16.20 -18.47 13.22
N LYS A 22 17.40 -18.65 12.67
CA LYS A 22 17.74 -18.15 11.34
C LYS A 22 16.94 -18.92 10.28
N VAL A 23 16.24 -18.20 9.41
CA VAL A 23 15.49 -18.77 8.27
C VAL A 23 16.38 -18.73 7.04
N VAL A 24 16.89 -17.55 6.67
CA VAL A 24 17.80 -17.37 5.54
C VAL A 24 18.78 -16.23 5.82
N GLU A 25 19.92 -16.26 5.15
CA GLU A 25 20.90 -15.18 5.09
C GLU A 25 21.18 -14.89 3.62
N PHE A 26 21.22 -13.62 3.26
CA PHE A 26 21.48 -13.18 1.90
C PHE A 26 22.22 -11.85 1.90
N GLU A 27 22.77 -11.50 0.75
CA GLU A 27 23.57 -10.31 0.54
C GLU A 27 23.07 -9.56 -0.68
N ILE A 28 22.93 -8.25 -0.55
CA ILE A 28 22.62 -7.36 -1.66
C ILE A 28 23.91 -6.66 -2.05
N ASN A 29 24.34 -6.84 -3.30
CA ASN A 29 25.43 -6.06 -3.87
C ASN A 29 24.88 -4.71 -4.34
N ILE A 30 25.50 -3.64 -3.87
CA ILE A 30 25.15 -2.26 -4.23
C ILE A 30 26.13 -1.82 -5.31
N ASN A 31 25.66 -1.76 -6.55
CA ASN A 31 26.42 -1.16 -7.64
C ASN A 31 26.18 0.34 -7.60
N GLN A 32 27.24 1.16 -7.51
CA GLN A 32 27.20 2.63 -7.39
C GLN A 32 25.85 3.25 -7.79
N VAL A 33 25.01 3.52 -6.79
CA VAL A 33 23.73 4.18 -6.98
C VAL A 33 23.88 5.61 -6.49
N ASP A 34 23.94 6.56 -7.41
CA ASP A 34 23.87 7.98 -7.06
C ASP A 34 22.40 8.37 -6.91
N SER A 35 21.86 8.15 -5.71
CA SER A 35 20.48 8.49 -5.37
C SER A 35 20.43 9.24 -4.04
N ALA A 36 19.83 10.43 -4.06
CA ALA A 36 19.46 11.16 -2.85
C ALA A 36 18.19 10.59 -2.16
N LEU A 37 17.57 9.56 -2.74
CA LEU A 37 16.33 8.95 -2.25
C LEU A 37 16.57 7.53 -1.76
N SER A 38 15.86 7.15 -0.69
CA SER A 38 15.78 5.77 -0.23
C SER A 38 15.19 4.86 -1.31
N ILE A 39 15.72 3.65 -1.42
CA ILE A 39 15.35 2.70 -2.48
C ILE A 39 14.53 1.56 -1.86
N PRO A 40 13.27 1.33 -2.31
CA PRO A 40 12.50 0.18 -1.85
C PRO A 40 13.10 -1.11 -2.43
N VAL A 41 13.27 -2.09 -1.57
CA VAL A 41 13.76 -3.42 -1.93
C VAL A 41 12.76 -4.46 -1.47
N CYS A 42 12.69 -5.57 -2.20
CA CYS A 42 11.92 -6.73 -1.77
C CYS A 42 12.60 -8.05 -2.08
N ILE A 43 12.17 -9.09 -1.37
CA ILE A 43 12.54 -10.48 -1.62
C ILE A 43 11.29 -11.36 -1.61
N ASP A 44 11.25 -12.33 -2.52
CA ASP A 44 10.20 -13.34 -2.58
C ASP A 44 10.37 -14.33 -1.41
N LEU A 45 9.38 -14.43 -0.54
CA LEU A 45 9.40 -15.32 0.61
C LEU A 45 8.96 -16.75 0.26
N ASP A 46 8.24 -16.97 -0.83
CA ASP A 46 7.64 -18.27 -1.09
C ASP A 46 8.65 -19.32 -1.53
N GLU A 47 9.76 -18.86 -2.14
CA GLU A 47 10.96 -19.65 -2.45
C GLU A 47 11.85 -19.89 -1.22
N ILE A 48 11.62 -19.17 -0.11
CA ILE A 48 12.50 -19.16 1.06
C ILE A 48 11.89 -19.95 2.22
N THR A 49 10.61 -19.76 2.52
CA THR A 49 10.00 -20.33 3.72
C THR A 49 8.48 -20.42 3.63
N LYS A 50 7.89 -21.44 4.25
CA LYS A 50 6.42 -21.55 4.44
C LYS A 50 5.95 -21.08 5.81
N LEU A 51 6.84 -20.51 6.62
CA LEU A 51 6.47 -19.98 7.93
C LEU A 51 5.49 -18.81 7.81
N PRO A 52 4.56 -18.64 8.77
CA PRO A 52 3.64 -17.51 8.79
C PRO A 52 4.37 -16.16 8.85
N SER A 53 3.84 -15.16 8.15
CA SER A 53 4.46 -13.85 7.98
C SER A 53 4.62 -13.08 9.29
N GLU A 54 3.71 -13.27 10.24
CA GLU A 54 3.77 -12.69 11.58
C GLU A 54 4.94 -13.21 12.43
N ASN A 55 5.54 -14.33 12.02
CA ASN A 55 6.70 -14.92 12.67
C ASN A 55 8.01 -14.51 12.01
N LEU A 56 8.01 -13.66 10.99
CA LEU A 56 9.20 -13.30 10.25
C LEU A 56 9.62 -11.86 10.55
N SER A 57 10.92 -11.65 10.69
CA SER A 57 11.50 -10.31 10.79
C SER A 57 12.84 -10.24 10.08
N LEU A 58 13.13 -9.07 9.52
CA LEU A 58 14.38 -8.78 8.83
C LEU A 58 15.40 -8.16 9.78
N PHE A 59 16.63 -8.62 9.67
CA PHE A 59 17.78 -8.10 10.39
C PHE A 59 18.86 -7.71 9.38
N LYS A 60 19.42 -6.51 9.55
CA LYS A 60 20.60 -6.04 8.82
C LYS A 60 21.84 -6.34 9.65
N ASN A 61 22.91 -6.80 9.01
CA ASN A 61 24.20 -6.96 9.64
C ASN A 61 25.00 -5.65 9.55
N GLU A 62 25.29 -5.05 10.69
CA GLU A 62 26.10 -3.85 10.80
C GLU A 62 27.31 -4.19 11.68
N ASN A 63 28.49 -4.28 11.06
CA ASN A 63 29.76 -4.58 11.73
C ASN A 63 29.73 -5.86 12.58
N GLY A 64 29.09 -6.93 12.07
CA GLY A 64 28.98 -8.22 12.75
C GLY A 64 27.82 -8.31 13.76
N LYS A 65 27.09 -7.21 13.97
CA LYS A 65 25.90 -7.18 14.83
C LYS A 65 24.64 -7.22 13.98
N LEU A 66 23.73 -8.13 14.30
CA LEU A 66 22.41 -8.20 13.68
C LEU A 66 21.46 -7.21 14.36
N ASN A 67 21.10 -6.15 13.66
CA ASN A 67 20.10 -5.20 14.09
C ASN A 67 18.81 -5.47 13.34
N LYS A 68 17.71 -5.63 14.09
CA LYS A 68 16.38 -5.77 13.48
C LYS A 68 16.11 -4.47 12.70
N ILE A 69 15.59 -4.57 11.47
CA ILE A 69 15.15 -3.40 10.69
C ILE A 69 13.65 -3.44 10.37
N ILE A 70 13.08 -2.25 10.19
CA ILE A 70 11.67 -2.11 9.79
C ILE A 70 11.50 -2.76 8.42
N SER A 71 10.53 -3.66 8.34
CA SER A 71 10.16 -4.36 7.12
C SER A 71 8.67 -4.68 7.16
N GLN A 72 8.09 -4.93 5.98
CA GLN A 72 6.66 -5.18 5.85
C GLN A 72 6.41 -6.23 4.78
N ILE A 73 5.59 -7.23 5.10
CA ILE A 73 5.23 -8.29 4.17
C ILE A 73 3.95 -7.89 3.44
N LYS A 74 3.97 -8.01 2.11
CA LYS A 74 2.78 -7.95 1.28
C LYS A 74 2.26 -9.36 1.06
N GLU A 75 1.04 -9.60 1.52
CA GLU A 75 0.29 -10.82 1.23
C GLU A 75 -0.41 -10.71 -0.13
N GLY A 76 -0.57 -11.86 -0.80
CA GLY A 76 -1.19 -11.95 -2.12
C GLY A 76 -1.06 -13.35 -2.69
N GLU A 77 -1.03 -13.45 -4.03
CA GLU A 77 -0.67 -14.70 -4.71
C GLU A 77 0.76 -15.14 -4.37
N HIS A 78 1.63 -14.14 -4.14
CA HIS A 78 2.99 -14.30 -3.66
C HIS A 78 3.22 -13.44 -2.41
N ARG A 79 4.12 -13.90 -1.54
CA ARG A 79 4.54 -13.12 -0.36
C ARG A 79 5.87 -12.44 -0.60
N TYR A 80 5.85 -11.11 -0.56
CA TYR A 80 7.07 -10.30 -0.70
C TYR A 80 7.35 -9.55 0.60
N LEU A 81 8.57 -9.67 1.11
CA LEU A 81 9.06 -8.86 2.22
C LEU A 81 9.71 -7.59 1.68
N TYR A 82 9.21 -6.43 2.07
CA TYR A 82 9.70 -5.11 1.65
C TYR A 82 10.44 -4.39 2.78
N TRP A 83 11.47 -3.63 2.40
CA TRP A 83 12.15 -2.65 3.25
C TRP A 83 12.78 -1.55 2.39
N PHE A 84 13.45 -0.59 3.00
CA PHE A 84 14.20 0.45 2.29
C PHE A 84 15.70 0.32 2.53
N LEU A 85 16.48 0.62 1.50
CA LEU A 85 17.87 1.04 1.63
C LEU A 85 17.88 2.56 1.82
N ASP A 86 18.55 3.04 2.86
CA ASP A 86 18.73 4.47 3.09
C ASP A 86 20.03 5.02 2.44
N GLY A 87 20.29 6.32 2.59
CA GLY A 87 21.47 6.93 1.95
C GLY A 87 22.79 6.36 2.47
N GLU A 88 22.86 5.94 3.73
CA GLU A 88 24.06 5.31 4.29
C GLU A 88 24.28 3.93 3.67
N ASP A 89 23.21 3.16 3.49
CA ASP A 89 23.24 1.87 2.81
C ASP A 89 23.80 1.96 1.38
N LEU A 90 23.48 3.04 0.65
CA LEU A 90 23.90 3.21 -0.74
C LEU A 90 25.40 3.50 -0.91
N HIS A 91 26.11 3.80 0.18
CA HIS A 91 27.56 3.98 0.17
C HIS A 91 28.33 2.66 0.37
N GLU A 92 27.66 1.60 0.81
CA GLU A 92 28.26 0.28 0.97
C GLU A 92 28.43 -0.42 -0.38
N THR A 93 29.36 -1.38 -0.46
CA THR A 93 29.48 -2.25 -1.64
C THR A 93 28.52 -3.43 -1.61
N SER A 94 28.19 -3.86 -0.40
CA SER A 94 27.30 -4.99 -0.14
C SER A 94 26.74 -4.89 1.26
N ILE A 95 25.51 -5.36 1.43
CA ILE A 95 24.83 -5.39 2.73
C ILE A 95 24.27 -6.78 2.96
N LYS A 96 24.60 -7.36 4.12
CA LYS A 96 24.12 -8.67 4.53
C LYS A 96 22.87 -8.56 5.38
N TYR A 97 21.90 -9.39 5.07
CA TYR A 97 20.63 -9.48 5.78
C TYR A 97 20.36 -10.90 6.25
N GLN A 98 19.57 -11.01 7.31
CA GLN A 98 19.02 -12.29 7.78
C GLN A 98 17.53 -12.16 8.03
N ILE A 99 16.76 -13.14 7.57
CA ILE A 99 15.38 -13.34 8.01
C ILE A 99 15.42 -14.34 9.16
N LYS A 100 14.75 -14.00 10.27
CA LYS A 100 14.69 -14.86 11.45
C LYS A 100 13.25 -15.05 11.90
N THR A 101 13.02 -16.14 12.61
CA THR A 101 11.78 -16.32 13.35
C THR A 101 11.75 -15.37 14.54
N ASP A 102 10.80 -14.47 14.56
CA ASP A 102 10.65 -13.46 15.59
C ASP A 102 9.18 -13.05 15.70
N THR A 103 8.59 -13.31 16.85
CA THR A 103 7.19 -12.95 17.16
C THR A 103 7.09 -11.56 17.79
N SER A 104 8.21 -10.88 18.02
CA SER A 104 8.18 -9.51 18.54
C SER A 104 7.70 -8.56 17.46
N LYS A 105 6.66 -7.79 17.77
CA LYS A 105 6.16 -6.77 16.85
C LYS A 105 7.06 -5.54 16.88
N TYR A 106 7.26 -4.95 15.71
CA TYR A 106 7.79 -3.59 15.64
C TYR A 106 6.82 -2.61 16.28
N ILE A 107 7.36 -1.57 16.93
CA ILE A 107 6.54 -0.46 17.40
C ILE A 107 6.15 0.36 16.15
N GLU A 108 4.85 0.42 15.85
CA GLU A 108 4.26 1.13 14.69
C GLU A 108 4.35 2.67 14.78
N LYS A 109 5.55 3.23 14.88
CA LYS A 109 5.81 4.67 14.74
C LYS A 109 5.79 5.10 13.26
N ASN A 110 5.32 6.30 12.96
CA ASN A 110 5.44 6.92 11.63
C ASN A 110 4.81 6.13 10.46
N LYS A 111 3.83 5.25 10.72
CA LYS A 111 3.08 4.58 9.64
C LYS A 111 2.23 5.57 8.83
N ILE A 112 1.93 5.21 7.59
CA ILE A 112 0.91 5.91 6.81
C ILE A 112 -0.46 5.35 7.23
N ILE A 113 -1.31 6.20 7.77
CA ILE A 113 -2.66 5.86 8.22
C ILE A 113 -3.69 6.23 7.15
N LEU A 114 -4.76 5.44 7.06
CA LEU A 114 -5.85 5.62 6.12
C LEU A 114 -7.11 6.00 6.89
N LYS A 115 -7.69 7.15 6.56
CA LYS A 115 -8.92 7.65 7.19
C LYS A 115 -10.02 7.79 6.16
N ASP A 116 -11.21 7.28 6.48
CA ASP A 116 -12.40 7.67 5.73
C ASP A 116 -12.82 9.09 6.14
N ASN A 117 -13.03 9.94 5.15
CA ASN A 117 -13.52 11.30 5.32
C ASN A 117 -14.67 11.55 4.32
N ASP A 118 -15.87 11.07 4.67
CA ASP A 118 -17.13 11.18 3.94
C ASP A 118 -16.99 10.98 2.42
N GLY A 119 -16.63 9.76 2.02
CA GLY A 119 -16.55 9.44 0.60
C GLY A 119 -15.15 9.54 0.00
N LYS A 120 -14.14 9.80 0.83
CA LYS A 120 -12.72 9.79 0.45
C LYS A 120 -11.90 8.98 1.44
N ILE A 121 -10.98 8.16 0.93
CA ILE A 121 -9.93 7.56 1.77
C ILE A 121 -8.71 8.47 1.72
N VAL A 122 -8.37 9.10 2.85
CA VAL A 122 -7.24 10.01 2.99
C VAL A 122 -6.06 9.24 3.58
N PHE A 123 -4.92 9.32 2.89
CA PHE A 123 -3.64 8.78 3.36
C PHE A 123 -2.92 9.89 4.11
N GLU A 124 -2.55 9.64 5.37
CA GLU A 124 -1.85 10.60 6.21
C GLU A 124 -0.57 10.01 6.79
N LYS A 125 0.48 10.82 6.88
CA LYS A 125 1.70 10.50 7.64
C LYS A 125 1.98 11.63 8.60
N SER A 126 2.12 11.31 9.89
CA SER A 126 2.34 12.30 10.95
C SER A 126 1.34 13.46 10.92
N ASN A 127 0.04 13.13 10.75
CA ASN A 127 -1.08 14.08 10.63
C ASN A 127 -1.02 15.04 9.43
N LYS A 128 -0.18 14.75 8.43
CA LYS A 128 -0.14 15.47 7.16
C LYS A 128 -0.72 14.61 6.04
N PRO A 129 -1.67 15.11 5.24
CA PRO A 129 -2.22 14.34 4.14
C PRO A 129 -1.18 14.18 3.01
N ILE A 130 -1.17 12.99 2.41
CA ILE A 130 -0.32 12.63 1.27
C ILE A 130 -1.15 12.61 -0.01
N LEU A 131 -2.28 11.92 0.04
CA LEU A 131 -3.24 11.86 -1.06
C LEU A 131 -4.63 11.48 -0.54
N ALA A 132 -5.66 11.70 -1.36
CA ALA A 132 -7.01 11.20 -1.11
C ALA A 132 -7.57 10.47 -2.33
N TYR A 133 -8.18 9.31 -2.10
CA TYR A 133 -8.92 8.55 -3.10
C TYR A 133 -10.42 8.80 -2.94
N GLN A 134 -11.04 9.41 -3.95
CA GLN A 134 -12.47 9.71 -3.98
C GLN A 134 -13.27 8.48 -4.44
N TYR A 135 -13.98 7.82 -3.52
CA TYR A 135 -14.82 6.67 -3.85
C TYR A 135 -16.30 7.05 -3.99
N LYS A 136 -16.80 8.04 -3.24
CA LYS A 136 -18.15 8.59 -3.40
C LYS A 136 -18.21 9.48 -4.63
N THR A 137 -19.32 9.49 -5.35
CA THR A 137 -19.50 10.36 -6.52
C THR A 137 -19.42 11.84 -6.12
N LEU A 138 -18.44 12.54 -6.69
CA LEU A 138 -18.34 13.98 -6.69
C LEU A 138 -19.18 14.55 -7.83
N PHE A 139 -19.99 15.56 -7.53
CA PHE A 139 -20.78 16.30 -8.51
C PHE A 139 -19.98 17.48 -9.07
N PRO A 140 -20.22 17.85 -10.34
CA PRO A 140 -19.64 19.06 -10.90
C PRO A 140 -20.23 20.32 -10.24
N PRO A 141 -19.60 21.50 -10.45
CA PRO A 141 -20.12 22.76 -9.92
C PRO A 141 -21.56 23.02 -10.39
N GLU A 142 -22.29 23.83 -9.63
CA GLU A 142 -23.65 24.21 -9.99
C GLU A 142 -23.71 24.82 -11.40
N GLY A 143 -24.72 24.43 -12.18
CA GLY A 143 -24.89 24.85 -13.57
C GLY A 143 -24.06 24.08 -14.59
N ILE A 144 -23.18 23.17 -14.15
CA ILE A 144 -22.40 22.30 -15.04
C ILE A 144 -23.10 20.96 -15.24
N ASP A 145 -23.02 20.45 -16.47
CA ASP A 145 -23.68 19.21 -16.87
C ASP A 145 -23.32 18.02 -15.96
N LEU A 146 -24.35 17.31 -15.47
CA LEU A 146 -24.19 16.18 -14.54
C LEU A 146 -23.43 14.99 -15.15
N SER A 147 -23.26 14.91 -16.47
CA SER A 147 -22.40 13.96 -17.16
C SER A 147 -20.96 13.98 -16.65
N TYR A 148 -20.50 15.14 -16.15
CA TYR A 148 -19.17 15.26 -15.60
C TYR A 148 -19.02 14.60 -14.24
N LYS A 149 -20.08 14.24 -13.50
CA LYS A 149 -19.95 13.66 -12.14
C LYS A 149 -19.09 12.39 -12.12
N ARG A 150 -18.36 12.18 -11.02
CA ARG A 150 -17.26 11.20 -11.03
C ARG A 150 -16.95 10.59 -9.67
N SER A 151 -16.54 9.32 -9.66
CA SER A 151 -15.83 8.66 -8.55
C SER A 151 -14.64 7.86 -9.09
N GLY A 152 -13.85 7.25 -8.21
CA GLY A 152 -12.74 6.38 -8.59
C GLY A 152 -11.53 7.14 -9.13
N PHE A 153 -11.15 8.22 -8.46
CA PHE A 153 -9.98 9.03 -8.81
C PHE A 153 -9.21 9.46 -7.57
N ILE A 154 -7.94 9.80 -7.72
CA ILE A 154 -7.09 10.35 -6.68
C ILE A 154 -7.05 11.87 -6.86
N HIS A 155 -7.54 12.57 -5.83
CA HIS A 155 -7.39 14.00 -5.68
C HIS A 155 -7.82 14.41 -4.26
N PRO A 156 -7.06 15.28 -3.57
CA PRO A 156 -5.74 15.82 -3.99
C PRO A 156 -4.59 14.82 -3.81
N VAL A 157 -3.47 15.09 -4.49
CA VAL A 157 -2.12 14.59 -4.13
C VAL A 157 -1.32 15.77 -3.60
N TYR A 158 -0.57 15.59 -2.52
CA TYR A 158 0.21 16.64 -1.87
C TYR A 158 1.72 16.45 -2.10
N SER A 159 2.45 17.55 -2.25
CA SER A 159 3.90 17.57 -2.14
C SER A 159 4.34 17.39 -0.67
N PRO A 160 5.63 17.12 -0.39
CA PRO A 160 6.16 17.10 0.98
C PRO A 160 5.96 18.42 1.75
N HIS A 161 5.87 19.54 1.04
CA HIS A 161 5.63 20.88 1.61
C HIS A 161 4.14 21.24 1.67
N GLY A 162 3.24 20.33 1.27
CA GLY A 162 1.78 20.49 1.40
C GLY A 162 1.09 21.19 0.24
N GLN A 163 1.78 21.49 -0.87
CA GLN A 163 1.10 21.99 -2.07
C GLN A 163 0.30 20.87 -2.75
N ILE A 164 -0.88 21.21 -3.26
CA ILE A 164 -1.68 20.28 -4.06
C ILE A 164 -1.07 20.17 -5.47
N LEU A 165 -0.77 18.95 -5.91
CA LEU A 165 -0.13 18.62 -7.18
C LEU A 165 -1.11 18.21 -8.29
N THR A 166 -2.40 18.07 -7.96
CA THR A 166 -3.45 17.64 -8.88
C THR A 166 -4.58 18.65 -8.93
N GLN A 167 -5.18 18.85 -10.09
CA GLN A 167 -6.38 19.67 -10.25
C GLN A 167 -7.54 18.80 -10.77
N ILE A 168 -8.77 19.22 -10.48
CA ILE A 168 -9.99 18.66 -11.06
C ILE A 168 -10.86 19.80 -11.60
N GLN A 169 -11.69 19.50 -12.60
CA GLN A 169 -12.77 20.38 -13.07
C GLN A 169 -12.37 21.86 -13.27
N PRO A 170 -11.26 22.18 -13.98
CA PRO A 170 -10.99 23.55 -14.38
C PRO A 170 -12.15 24.11 -15.22
N LYS A 171 -12.35 25.43 -15.17
CA LYS A 171 -13.53 26.11 -15.76
C LYS A 171 -13.68 25.89 -17.28
N ASP A 172 -12.58 25.62 -17.96
CA ASP A 172 -12.53 25.38 -19.41
C ASP A 172 -12.58 23.88 -19.78
N HIS A 173 -12.34 22.96 -18.83
CA HIS A 173 -12.31 21.52 -19.11
C HIS A 173 -12.81 20.66 -17.92
N TYR A 174 -14.15 20.57 -17.76
CA TYR A 174 -14.78 19.85 -16.65
C TYR A 174 -14.59 18.32 -16.61
N HIS A 175 -14.07 17.72 -17.68
CA HIS A 175 -13.78 16.27 -17.72
C HIS A 175 -12.43 15.88 -17.05
N HIS A 176 -11.62 16.84 -16.58
CA HIS A 176 -10.36 16.53 -15.92
C HIS A 176 -10.53 16.11 -14.45
N TYR A 177 -9.90 14.98 -14.09
CA TYR A 177 -9.95 14.39 -12.75
C TYR A 177 -8.60 13.87 -12.26
N GLY A 178 -7.77 14.73 -11.68
CA GLY A 178 -6.58 14.33 -10.90
C GLY A 178 -5.82 13.17 -11.52
N ILE A 179 -5.71 12.06 -10.77
CA ILE A 179 -5.23 10.79 -11.30
C ILE A 179 -6.39 9.78 -11.34
N TRP A 180 -6.71 9.27 -12.52
CA TRP A 180 -7.79 8.31 -12.76
C TRP A 180 -7.46 7.43 -13.96
N ASN A 181 -8.23 6.36 -14.18
CA ASN A 181 -7.93 5.33 -15.20
C ASN A 181 -8.98 5.23 -16.33
N PRO A 182 -9.24 6.32 -17.07
CA PRO A 182 -10.07 6.29 -18.27
C PRO A 182 -9.27 5.85 -19.50
N TRP A 183 -9.95 5.26 -20.48
CA TRP A 183 -9.38 4.95 -21.79
C TRP A 183 -10.04 5.84 -22.84
N THR A 184 -9.26 6.41 -23.75
CA THR A 184 -9.75 7.37 -24.76
C THR A 184 -10.24 6.70 -26.05
N HIS A 185 -9.87 5.44 -26.29
CA HIS A 185 -10.22 4.74 -27.52
C HIS A 185 -10.26 3.22 -27.31
N VAL A 186 -11.46 2.66 -27.20
CA VAL A 186 -11.68 1.25 -26.83
C VAL A 186 -12.68 0.60 -27.78
N LEU A 187 -12.30 -0.48 -28.45
CA LEU A 187 -13.22 -1.28 -29.24
C LEU A 187 -14.13 -2.11 -28.33
N PHE A 188 -15.44 -1.91 -28.43
CA PHE A 188 -16.45 -2.65 -27.68
C PHE A 188 -17.68 -2.91 -28.56
N GLU A 189 -17.99 -4.18 -28.80
CA GLU A 189 -19.16 -4.60 -29.61
C GLU A 189 -19.24 -3.90 -30.98
N SER A 190 -18.12 -3.89 -31.69
CA SER A 190 -17.97 -3.27 -33.02
C SER A 190 -18.11 -1.75 -33.06
N ASP A 191 -18.14 -1.07 -31.90
CA ASP A 191 -18.10 0.39 -31.79
C ASP A 191 -16.88 0.84 -30.98
N THR A 192 -16.48 2.10 -31.15
CA THR A 192 -15.40 2.72 -30.37
C THR A 192 -16.00 3.53 -29.24
N VAL A 193 -15.50 3.31 -28.02
CA VAL A 193 -15.94 4.02 -26.82
C VAL A 193 -14.79 4.83 -26.22
N ASP A 194 -15.11 6.07 -25.87
CA ASP A 194 -14.27 6.99 -25.12
C ASP A 194 -14.77 7.14 -23.67
N PHE A 195 -13.95 6.73 -22.70
CA PHE A 195 -14.23 6.85 -21.26
C PHE A 195 -13.65 8.14 -20.64
N TRP A 196 -12.88 8.92 -21.42
CA TRP A 196 -12.28 10.19 -20.96
C TRP A 196 -13.21 11.37 -21.27
N ASN A 197 -13.73 11.44 -22.50
CA ASN A 197 -14.58 12.54 -22.95
C ASN A 197 -16.01 12.39 -22.43
N LEU A 198 -16.21 12.70 -21.14
CA LEU A 198 -17.48 12.50 -20.42
C LEU A 198 -18.70 13.17 -21.11
N ALA A 199 -18.48 14.30 -21.79
CA ALA A 199 -19.54 15.01 -22.52
C ALA A 199 -20.07 14.25 -23.75
N LYS A 200 -19.30 13.31 -24.31
CA LYS A 200 -19.75 12.47 -25.43
C LYS A 200 -20.75 11.40 -25.00
N LEU A 201 -20.85 11.13 -23.70
CA LEU A 201 -21.75 10.11 -23.14
C LEU A 201 -21.58 8.74 -23.80
N GLU A 202 -20.35 8.37 -24.15
CA GLU A 202 -20.02 7.05 -24.72
C GLU A 202 -19.68 6.05 -23.62
N GLY A 203 -18.91 6.50 -22.62
CA GLY A 203 -18.59 5.70 -21.46
C GLY A 203 -18.10 6.53 -20.27
N THR A 204 -18.00 5.87 -19.13
CA THR A 204 -17.45 6.42 -17.90
C THR A 204 -16.84 5.31 -17.08
N VAL A 205 -15.90 5.62 -16.20
CA VAL A 205 -15.48 4.67 -15.15
C VAL A 205 -16.39 4.87 -13.92
N LYS A 206 -16.51 3.93 -12.99
CA LYS A 206 -17.17 4.17 -11.69
C LYS A 206 -16.38 3.44 -10.62
N PHE A 207 -16.28 4.02 -9.43
CA PHE A 207 -15.94 3.23 -8.25
C PHE A 207 -16.99 2.14 -8.06
N ASP A 208 -16.54 0.94 -7.70
CA ASP A 208 -17.42 -0.20 -7.38
C ASP A 208 -17.30 -0.56 -5.89
N ASP A 209 -16.12 -1.02 -5.48
CA ASP A 209 -15.89 -1.51 -4.11
C ASP A 209 -14.43 -1.33 -3.67
N ILE A 210 -14.21 -1.29 -2.35
CA ILE A 210 -12.89 -1.37 -1.72
C ILE A 210 -12.65 -2.84 -1.40
N VAL A 211 -11.64 -3.43 -2.03
CA VAL A 211 -11.27 -4.84 -1.85
C VAL A 211 -10.46 -5.03 -0.56
N SER A 212 -9.52 -4.13 -0.30
CA SER A 212 -8.66 -4.18 0.89
C SER A 212 -8.03 -2.84 1.19
N PHE A 213 -7.67 -2.63 2.45
CA PHE A 213 -6.80 -1.55 2.91
C PHE A 213 -5.69 -2.15 3.78
N ASN A 214 -4.48 -1.62 3.65
CA ASN A 214 -3.34 -2.00 4.46
C ASN A 214 -2.59 -0.75 4.91
N GLU A 215 -2.29 -0.65 6.20
CA GLU A 215 -1.51 0.43 6.78
C GLU A 215 -0.14 -0.09 7.19
N GLY A 216 0.92 0.66 6.91
CA GLY A 216 2.25 0.25 7.33
C GLY A 216 3.31 1.34 7.32
N GLN A 217 4.47 0.98 7.86
CA GLN A 217 5.63 1.86 7.96
C GLN A 217 6.44 1.93 6.66
N ILE A 218 6.46 0.84 5.89
CA ILE A 218 7.15 0.77 4.60
C ILE A 218 6.19 1.19 3.48
N PHE A 219 4.98 0.64 3.48
CA PHE A 219 3.94 1.02 2.53
C PHE A 219 2.55 0.98 3.16
N SER A 220 1.63 1.73 2.57
CA SER A 220 0.20 1.56 2.78
C SER A 220 -0.48 1.43 1.42
N GLU A 221 -1.55 0.66 1.35
CA GLU A 221 -2.20 0.29 0.09
C GLU A 221 -3.71 0.31 0.25
N ILE A 222 -4.42 0.74 -0.79
CA ILE A 222 -5.80 0.34 -1.02
C ILE A 222 -5.87 -0.44 -2.32
N LYS A 223 -6.70 -1.48 -2.33
CA LYS A 223 -7.12 -2.17 -3.55
C LYS A 223 -8.59 -1.88 -3.76
N VAL A 224 -8.94 -1.45 -4.97
CA VAL A 224 -10.30 -1.02 -5.32
C VAL A 224 -10.71 -1.62 -6.64
N HIS A 225 -11.99 -1.90 -6.79
CA HIS A 225 -12.59 -2.27 -8.06
C HIS A 225 -13.18 -1.04 -8.73
N HIS A 226 -12.85 -0.89 -10.00
CA HIS A 226 -13.47 0.08 -10.90
C HIS A 226 -14.33 -0.66 -11.93
N LYS A 227 -15.41 -0.01 -12.35
CA LYS A 227 -16.26 -0.46 -13.45
C LYS A 227 -16.14 0.53 -14.60
N HIS A 228 -15.57 0.11 -15.73
CA HIS A 228 -15.73 0.82 -17.00
C HIS A 228 -17.15 0.53 -17.50
N VAL A 229 -17.94 1.56 -17.73
CA VAL A 229 -19.34 1.49 -18.11
C VAL A 229 -19.52 2.17 -19.45
N VAL A 230 -20.09 1.45 -20.41
CA VAL A 230 -20.47 1.94 -21.73
C VAL A 230 -21.93 2.36 -21.68
N PHE A 231 -22.23 3.55 -22.16
CA PHE A 231 -23.60 4.04 -22.30
C PHE A 231 -24.15 3.64 -23.67
N LYS A 232 -25.30 2.98 -23.69
CA LYS A 232 -25.97 2.60 -24.93
C LYS A 232 -27.01 3.64 -25.32
N LYS A 233 -27.30 3.75 -26.62
CA LYS A 233 -28.28 4.70 -27.19
C LYS A 233 -29.69 4.55 -26.62
N ASN A 234 -30.04 3.37 -26.09
CA ASN A 234 -31.32 3.10 -25.44
C ASN A 234 -31.34 3.45 -23.94
N GLY A 235 -30.31 4.13 -23.43
CA GLY A 235 -30.19 4.53 -22.02
C GLY A 235 -29.68 3.44 -21.09
N LEU A 236 -29.39 2.23 -21.59
CA LEU A 236 -28.83 1.15 -20.77
C LEU A 236 -27.32 1.36 -20.56
N GLU A 237 -26.85 0.96 -19.38
CA GLU A 237 -25.44 0.87 -19.04
C GLU A 237 -24.95 -0.58 -19.23
N LYS A 238 -23.79 -0.76 -19.86
CA LYS A 238 -23.14 -2.07 -19.95
C LYS A 238 -21.74 -2.00 -19.38
N LYS A 239 -21.38 -2.94 -18.51
CA LYS A 239 -20.01 -3.07 -18.00
C LYS A 239 -19.10 -3.50 -19.15
N PHE A 240 -18.07 -2.71 -19.39
CA PHE A 240 -16.91 -3.12 -20.17
C PHE A 240 -16.06 -4.05 -19.29
N THR A 241 -15.84 -5.26 -19.77
CA THR A 241 -14.91 -6.23 -19.18
C THR A 241 -13.97 -6.65 -20.29
N LYS A 242 -12.67 -6.54 -20.06
CA LYS A 242 -11.65 -7.06 -20.99
C LYS A 242 -11.52 -8.58 -20.81
#